data_AF-A0A915KRF1-F1
#
_entry.id   AF-A0A915KRF1-F1
#
_cell.length_a   1.000
_cell.length_b   1.000
_cell.length_c   1.000
_cell.angle_alpha   90.00
_cell.angle_beta   90.00
_cell.angle_gamma   90.00
#
_symmetry.space_group_name_H-M   'P 1'
#
loop_
_entity.id
_entity.type
_entity.pdbx_description
1 polymer ?
#
loop_
_entity_poly.entity_id
_entity_poly.type
_entity_poly.pdbx_seq_one_letter_code
_entity_poly.pdbx_strand_id
1 'polypeptide(L)'
;MPEATDDSIQLQPLALGYIVSTAPIEHAPDFFWSYCPSARYTNPVHLRSALHINTSAVQQNDDQFLTNAGKNASNMNNHALDSSLTTDVLRYALETYNALSWLSLSPSTGDRRSCLPIHMQALCRLHRTLNRLL
;
A
#
# COMPACT_ATOMS: atom_id res chain seq x y z
N MET A 1 12.09 30.00 -17.21
CA MET A 1 12.09 28.58 -16.80
C MET A 1 11.71 28.57 -15.33
N PRO A 2 10.60 27.95 -14.91
CA PRO A 2 10.28 27.91 -13.49
C PRO A 2 11.27 26.95 -12.82
N GLU A 3 11.94 27.45 -11.79
CA GLU A 3 12.77 26.68 -10.87
C GLU A 3 11.87 25.58 -10.27
N ALA A 4 12.15 24.32 -10.59
CA ALA A 4 11.46 23.21 -9.96
C ALA A 4 11.85 23.24 -8.48
N THR A 5 10.96 23.72 -7.63
CA THR A 5 11.11 23.69 -6.18
C THR A 5 11.42 22.26 -5.75
N ASP A 6 12.38 22.09 -4.84
CA ASP A 6 12.88 20.80 -4.33
C ASP A 6 11.75 19.85 -3.85
N ASP A 7 10.61 20.43 -3.43
CA ASP A 7 9.36 19.72 -3.12
C ASP A 7 8.84 18.83 -4.27
N SER A 8 9.11 19.19 -5.53
CA SER A 8 8.66 18.45 -6.70
C SER A 8 9.33 17.07 -6.84
N ILE A 9 10.56 16.93 -6.35
CA ILE A 9 11.30 15.65 -6.36
C ILE A 9 10.76 14.71 -5.28
N GLN A 10 10.34 15.24 -4.12
CA GLN A 10 9.78 14.44 -3.02
C GLN A 10 8.44 13.77 -3.39
N LEU A 11 7.74 14.31 -4.38
CA LEU A 11 6.46 13.79 -4.86
C LEU A 11 6.62 12.65 -5.88
N GLN A 12 7.83 12.36 -6.38
CA GLN A 12 8.04 11.27 -7.33
C GLN A 12 8.04 9.90 -6.63
N PRO A 13 7.27 8.92 -7.12
CA PRO A 13 7.28 7.58 -6.54
C PRO A 13 8.53 6.80 -6.93
N LEU A 14 9.17 6.15 -5.96
CA LEU A 14 10.29 5.24 -6.13
C LEU A 14 9.93 3.93 -6.84
N ALA A 15 8.68 3.51 -6.70
CA ALA A 15 8.11 2.36 -7.38
C ALA A 15 6.59 2.52 -7.46
N LEU A 16 6.01 1.92 -8.49
CA LEU A 16 4.57 1.91 -8.71
C LEU A 16 4.09 0.48 -8.87
N GLY A 17 2.98 0.16 -8.21
CA GLY A 17 2.39 -1.17 -8.22
C GLY A 17 0.88 -1.11 -8.41
N TYR A 18 0.33 -2.20 -8.92
CA TYR A 18 -1.10 -2.33 -9.18
C TYR A 18 -1.61 -3.64 -8.61
N ILE A 19 -2.75 -3.59 -7.92
CA ILE A 19 -3.54 -4.76 -7.55
C ILE A 19 -4.83 -4.72 -8.37
N VAL A 20 -5.13 -5.83 -9.04
CA VAL A 20 -6.40 -6.03 -9.76
C VAL A 20 -7.15 -7.17 -9.09
N SER A 21 -8.40 -6.93 -8.70
CA SER A 21 -9.19 -7.89 -7.93
C SER A 21 -10.65 -7.91 -8.36
N THR A 22 -11.22 -9.11 -8.46
CA THR A 22 -12.66 -9.32 -8.64
C THR A 22 -13.46 -9.21 -7.33
N ALA A 23 -12.79 -9.36 -6.18
CA ALA A 23 -13.38 -9.09 -4.88
C ALA A 23 -13.61 -7.58 -4.70
N PRO A 24 -14.76 -7.16 -4.17
CA PRO A 24 -15.15 -5.75 -4.09
C PRO A 24 -14.37 -4.98 -3.01
N ILE A 25 -14.60 -3.67 -2.94
CA ILE A 25 -14.24 -2.86 -1.77
C ILE A 25 -15.53 -2.42 -1.08
N GLU A 26 -15.98 -3.25 -0.14
CA GLU A 26 -17.18 -2.96 0.62
C GLU A 26 -16.91 -1.91 1.70
N HIS A 27 -17.87 -0.99 1.85
CA HIS A 27 -17.90 -0.01 2.94
C HIS A 27 -16.71 0.97 2.99
N ALA A 28 -15.95 1.12 1.90
CA ALA A 28 -14.97 2.20 1.82
C ALA A 28 -15.67 3.57 1.96
N PRO A 29 -15.05 4.50 2.69
CA PRO A 29 -15.55 5.86 2.81
C PRO A 29 -15.49 6.60 1.46
N ASP A 30 -16.33 7.63 1.27
CA ASP A 30 -16.42 8.32 -0.03
C ASP A 30 -15.08 8.96 -0.44
N PHE A 31 -14.29 9.44 0.54
CA PHE A 31 -12.97 10.02 0.27
C PHE A 31 -11.97 9.00 -0.32
N PHE A 32 -12.17 7.70 -0.10
CA PHE A 32 -11.33 6.66 -0.70
C PHE A 32 -11.40 6.72 -2.23
N TRP A 33 -12.55 7.13 -2.78
CA TRP A 33 -12.80 7.25 -4.21
C TRP A 33 -12.64 8.68 -4.72
N SER A 34 -12.14 9.61 -3.92
CA SER A 34 -12.06 11.04 -4.27
C SER A 34 -11.34 11.31 -5.59
N TYR A 35 -10.28 10.54 -5.89
CA TYR A 35 -9.53 10.66 -7.14
C TYR A 35 -10.26 10.06 -8.35
N CYS A 36 -11.09 9.04 -8.15
CA CYS A 36 -11.85 8.39 -9.22
C CYS A 36 -13.19 7.82 -8.69
N PRO A 37 -14.24 8.65 -8.57
CA PRO A 37 -15.51 8.23 -7.98
C PRO A 37 -16.20 7.09 -8.73
N SER A 38 -16.03 7.03 -10.05
CA SER A 38 -16.61 5.98 -10.90
C SER A 38 -16.03 4.60 -10.61
N ALA A 39 -14.80 4.51 -10.09
CA ALA A 39 -14.15 3.23 -9.78
C ALA A 39 -14.86 2.44 -8.67
N ARG A 40 -15.72 3.10 -7.87
CA ARG A 40 -16.56 2.44 -6.86
C ARG A 40 -17.54 1.42 -7.45
N TYR A 41 -17.95 1.63 -8.70
CA TYR A 41 -19.01 0.85 -9.36
C TYR A 41 -18.46 -0.11 -10.43
N THR A 42 -17.14 -0.25 -10.55
CA THR A 42 -16.48 -1.09 -11.54
C THR A 42 -15.92 -2.36 -10.93
N ASN A 43 -16.07 -3.49 -11.62
CA ASN A 43 -15.41 -4.76 -11.33
C ASN A 43 -14.71 -5.23 -12.61
N PRO A 44 -13.41 -5.58 -12.59
CA PRO A 44 -12.52 -5.66 -11.42
C PRO A 44 -12.15 -4.30 -10.81
N VAL A 45 -11.82 -4.35 -9.53
CA VAL A 45 -11.28 -3.20 -8.79
C VAL A 45 -9.80 -3.06 -9.14
N HIS A 46 -9.38 -1.85 -9.47
CA HIS A 46 -8.00 -1.48 -9.77
C HIS A 46 -7.45 -0.57 -8.67
N LEU A 47 -6.44 -1.04 -7.93
CA LEU A 47 -5.76 -0.27 -6.90
C LEU A 47 -4.35 0.08 -7.35
N ARG A 48 -4.06 1.37 -7.46
CA ARG A 48 -2.73 1.89 -7.76
C ARG A 48 -2.05 2.26 -6.44
N SER A 49 -0.87 1.70 -6.20
CA SER A 49 -0.05 1.98 -5.01
C SER A 49 1.29 2.56 -5.44
N ALA A 50 1.77 3.53 -4.67
CA ALA A 50 3.01 4.23 -4.93
C ALA A 50 3.89 4.17 -3.68
N LEU A 51 5.16 3.84 -3.86
CA LEU A 51 6.17 3.88 -2.80
C LEU A 51 6.89 5.23 -2.87
N HIS A 52 6.87 5.99 -1.77
CA HIS A 52 7.52 7.30 -1.66
C HIS A 52 8.63 7.27 -0.61
N ILE A 53 9.59 8.19 -0.71
CA ILE A 53 10.59 8.43 0.34
C ILE A 53 9.89 9.13 1.52
N ASN A 54 10.06 8.61 2.74
CA ASN A 54 9.67 9.32 3.95
C ASN A 54 10.81 10.23 4.40
N THR A 55 10.83 11.48 3.93
CA THR A 55 11.90 12.46 4.22
C THR A 55 11.98 12.84 5.69
N SER A 56 10.86 12.78 6.44
CA SER A 56 10.82 13.07 7.88
C SER A 56 11.67 12.11 8.73
N ALA A 57 11.97 10.91 8.23
CA ALA A 57 12.80 9.92 8.91
C ALA A 57 14.26 9.91 8.42
N VAL A 58 14.56 10.53 7.27
CA VAL A 58 15.88 10.49 6.63
C VAL A 58 16.85 11.50 7.25
N GLN A 59 16.36 12.63 7.77
CA GLN A 59 17.22 13.65 8.41
C GLN A 59 17.96 13.18 9.69
N GLN A 60 17.76 11.95 10.15
CA GLN A 60 18.45 11.39 11.32
C GLN A 60 19.48 10.29 11.00
N ASN A 61 19.62 9.83 9.74
CA ASN A 61 20.34 8.58 9.45
C ASN A 61 21.24 8.58 8.21
N ASP A 62 21.63 9.76 7.70
CA ASP A 62 22.38 9.92 6.44
C ASP A 62 23.74 9.17 6.39
N ASP A 63 24.33 8.81 7.54
CA ASP A 63 25.67 8.20 7.57
C ASP A 63 25.67 6.66 7.66
N GLN A 64 24.54 5.98 7.88
CA GLN A 64 24.54 4.53 8.22
C GLN A 64 23.96 3.61 7.13
N PHE A 65 23.19 4.12 6.17
CA PHE A 65 22.61 3.28 5.11
C PHE A 65 23.64 2.89 4.03
N LEU A 66 24.63 3.74 3.78
CA LEU A 66 25.65 3.50 2.75
C LEU A 66 26.71 2.46 3.18
N THR A 67 26.91 2.23 4.49
CA THR A 67 27.94 1.30 4.99
C THR A 67 27.50 -0.15 5.05
N ASN A 68 26.19 -0.41 5.01
CA ASN A 68 25.65 -1.75 5.27
C ASN A 68 25.39 -2.56 3.98
N ALA A 69 25.39 -1.90 2.82
CA ALA A 69 25.21 -2.54 1.51
C ALA A 69 26.40 -3.44 1.08
N GLY A 70 27.53 -3.38 1.79
CA GLY A 70 28.77 -4.07 1.39
C GLY A 70 29.26 -5.22 2.28
N LYS A 71 28.61 -5.57 3.40
CA LYS A 71 29.24 -6.44 4.42
C LYS A 71 28.54 -7.73 4.84
N ASN A 72 27.33 -8.05 4.37
CA ASN A 72 26.62 -9.26 4.84
C ASN A 72 26.20 -10.17 3.68
N ALA A 73 27.16 -10.66 2.90
CA ALA A 73 26.95 -11.65 1.84
C ALA A 73 27.20 -13.10 2.31
N SER A 74 26.82 -13.44 3.54
CA SER A 74 26.93 -14.82 4.02
C SER A 74 25.76 -15.21 4.94
N ASN A 75 24.80 -15.90 4.33
CA ASN A 75 23.79 -16.80 4.91
C ASN A 75 22.59 -16.22 5.69
N MET A 76 21.42 -16.77 5.32
CA MET A 76 20.12 -16.87 6.01
C MET A 76 19.09 -15.74 5.77
N ASN A 77 18.07 -16.07 4.95
CA ASN A 77 16.81 -15.34 4.77
C ASN A 77 16.92 -13.82 4.58
N ASN A 78 17.28 -13.40 3.36
CA ASN A 78 17.11 -12.00 2.96
C ASN A 78 15.61 -11.69 2.90
N HIS A 79 15.12 -10.89 3.85
CA HIS A 79 13.73 -10.44 3.86
C HIS A 79 13.50 -9.47 2.69
N ALA A 80 12.36 -9.54 2.00
CA ALA A 80 12.13 -8.72 0.81
C ALA A 80 12.10 -7.20 1.10
N LEU A 81 11.83 -6.81 2.34
CA LEU A 81 11.95 -5.40 2.77
C LEU A 81 13.40 -4.91 2.90
N ASP A 82 14.39 -5.82 2.98
CA ASP A 82 15.81 -5.47 3.04
C ASP A 82 16.43 -5.29 1.64
N SER A 83 15.63 -5.49 0.58
CA SER A 83 16.10 -5.33 -0.79
C SER A 83 16.44 -3.87 -1.09
N SER A 84 17.57 -3.65 -1.75
CA SER A 84 17.93 -2.34 -2.31
C SER A 84 17.07 -1.96 -3.52
N LEU A 85 16.32 -2.92 -4.09
CA LEU A 85 15.38 -2.67 -5.18
C LEU A 85 13.99 -2.34 -4.64
N THR A 86 13.56 -1.10 -4.83
CA THR A 86 12.26 -0.56 -4.36
C THR A 86 11.06 -1.34 -4.88
N THR A 87 11.18 -1.99 -6.04
CA THR A 87 10.11 -2.83 -6.60
C THR A 87 9.93 -4.14 -5.84
N ASP A 88 10.98 -4.71 -5.23
CA ASP A 88 10.86 -5.92 -4.40
C ASP A 88 10.15 -5.60 -3.09
N VAL A 89 10.53 -4.48 -2.46
CA VAL A 89 9.88 -3.96 -1.25
C VAL A 89 8.39 -3.73 -1.51
N LEU A 90 8.06 -3.02 -2.59
CA LEU A 90 6.66 -2.74 -2.93
C LEU A 90 5.90 -4.01 -3.30
N ARG A 91 6.50 -4.94 -4.07
CA ARG A 91 5.88 -6.22 -4.42
C ARG A 91 5.53 -7.01 -3.17
N TYR A 92 6.48 -7.15 -2.24
CA TYR A 92 6.26 -7.84 -0.97
C TYR A 92 5.11 -7.22 -0.17
N ALA A 93 5.04 -5.89 -0.08
CA ALA A 93 3.96 -5.21 0.62
C ALA A 93 2.59 -5.50 -0.02
N LEU A 94 2.49 -5.44 -1.35
CA LEU A 94 1.25 -5.70 -2.08
C LEU A 94 0.83 -7.18 -2.02
N GLU A 95 1.78 -8.12 -2.08
CA GLU A 95 1.53 -9.54 -1.88
C GLU A 95 1.03 -9.82 -0.46
N THR A 96 1.63 -9.20 0.54
CA THR A 96 1.20 -9.27 1.95
C THR A 96 -0.21 -8.71 2.12
N TYR A 97 -0.53 -7.57 1.50
CA TYR A 97 -1.88 -7.01 1.52
C TYR A 97 -2.89 -7.93 0.84
N ASN A 98 -2.55 -8.52 -0.29
CA ASN A 98 -3.38 -9.51 -0.95
C ASN A 98 -3.59 -10.74 -0.04
N ALA A 99 -2.56 -11.27 0.61
CA ALA A 99 -2.70 -12.38 1.55
C ALA A 99 -3.60 -12.03 2.75
N LEU A 100 -3.41 -10.85 3.36
CA LEU A 100 -4.23 -10.37 4.48
C LEU A 100 -5.69 -10.12 4.10
N SER A 101 -5.98 -9.84 2.83
CA SER A 101 -7.35 -9.67 2.36
C SER A 101 -8.14 -10.99 2.36
N TRP A 102 -7.45 -12.14 2.20
CA TRP A 102 -8.05 -13.48 2.24
C TRP A 102 -8.48 -13.92 3.65
N LEU A 103 -8.04 -13.22 4.70
CA LEU A 103 -8.46 -13.51 6.08
C LEU A 103 -9.92 -13.11 6.36
N SER A 104 -10.58 -12.41 5.43
CA SER A 104 -12.02 -12.11 5.52
C SER A 104 -12.79 -12.81 4.41
N LEU A 105 -13.42 -13.94 4.76
CA LEU A 105 -14.22 -14.74 3.83
C LEU A 105 -15.73 -14.59 4.11
N SER A 106 -16.52 -14.69 3.05
CA SER A 106 -17.96 -14.85 3.16
C SER A 106 -18.27 -16.31 3.48
N PRO A 107 -18.94 -16.63 4.61
CA PRO A 107 -19.27 -18.02 4.94
C PRO A 107 -20.29 -18.62 3.97
N SER A 108 -21.05 -17.81 3.22
CA SER A 108 -22.05 -18.29 2.27
C SER A 108 -21.49 -18.62 0.89
N THR A 109 -20.50 -17.86 0.39
CA THR A 109 -19.93 -18.06 -0.95
C THR A 109 -18.52 -18.63 -0.93
N GLY A 110 -17.83 -18.58 0.21
CA GLY A 110 -16.41 -18.89 0.31
C GLY A 110 -15.50 -17.80 -0.28
N ASP A 111 -16.07 -16.76 -0.88
CA ASP A 111 -15.30 -15.69 -1.51
C ASP A 111 -14.73 -14.71 -0.50
N ARG A 112 -13.64 -14.08 -0.90
CA ARG A 112 -13.07 -12.93 -0.21
C ARG A 112 -14.09 -11.78 -0.15
N ARG A 113 -14.37 -11.28 1.06
CA ARG A 113 -15.30 -10.16 1.28
C ARG A 113 -14.80 -8.83 0.70
N SER A 114 -13.50 -8.60 0.75
CA SER A 114 -12.89 -7.41 0.15
C SER A 114 -11.45 -7.63 -0.28
N CYS A 115 -11.02 -6.96 -1.35
CA CYS A 115 -9.63 -6.96 -1.78
C CYS A 115 -8.68 -6.15 -0.89
N LEU A 116 -9.21 -5.37 0.07
CA LEU A 116 -8.41 -4.66 1.06
C LEU A 116 -7.90 -5.61 2.15
N PRO A 117 -6.70 -5.37 2.71
CA PRO A 117 -6.22 -6.14 3.85
C PRO A 117 -7.13 -5.97 5.08
N ILE A 118 -7.21 -7.00 5.94
CA ILE A 118 -8.18 -7.09 7.05
C ILE A 118 -8.22 -5.85 7.97
N HIS A 119 -7.08 -5.23 8.25
CA HIS A 119 -7.00 -4.05 9.10
C HIS A 119 -7.65 -2.81 8.44
N MET A 120 -7.49 -2.63 7.12
CA MET A 120 -8.17 -1.56 6.39
C MET A 120 -9.69 -1.79 6.36
N GLN A 121 -10.13 -3.05 6.23
CA GLN A 121 -11.55 -3.38 6.33
C GLN A 121 -12.12 -3.02 7.71
N ALA A 122 -11.37 -3.28 8.79
CA ALA A 122 -11.78 -2.90 10.15
C ALA A 122 -11.93 -1.38 10.30
N LEU A 123 -10.97 -0.60 9.77
CA LEU A 123 -11.05 0.86 9.76
C LEU A 123 -12.27 1.38 8.97
N CYS A 124 -12.55 0.80 7.80
CA CYS A 124 -13.73 1.15 7.00
C CYS A 124 -15.04 0.89 7.77
N ARG A 125 -15.12 -0.25 8.46
CA ARG A 125 -16.29 -0.58 9.31
C ARG A 125 -16.42 0.39 10.47
N LEU A 126 -15.33 0.72 11.17
CA LEU A 126 -15.32 1.68 12.27
C LEU A 126 -15.80 3.05 11.80
N HIS A 127 -15.23 3.57 10.72
CA HIS A 127 -15.62 4.85 10.14
C HIS A 127 -17.11 4.89 9.79
N ARG A 128 -17.63 3.84 9.15
CA ARG A 128 -19.06 3.73 8.82
C ARG A 128 -19.94 3.71 10.06
N THR A 129 -19.54 3.01 11.12
CA THR A 129 -20.29 2.97 12.38
C THR A 129 -20.31 4.34 13.05
N LEU A 130 -19.17 5.04 13.08
CA LEU A 130 -19.09 6.39 13.64
C LEU A 130 -19.97 7.38 12.86
N ASN A 131 -19.92 7.36 11.52
CA ASN A 131 -20.79 8.21 10.69
C ASN A 131 -22.29 7.91 10.79
N ARG A 132 -22.67 6.76 11.36
CA ARG A 132 -24.08 6.42 11.60
C ARG A 132 -24.55 6.84 13.00
N LEU A 133 -23.62 7.11 13.91
CA LEU A 133 -23.90 7.51 15.29
C LEU A 133 -23.91 9.02 15.49
N LEU A 134 -23.15 9.75 14.67
CA LEU A 134 -23.13 11.21 14.60
C LEU A 134 -24.19 11.71 13.61
#